data_AF-A0A9P6ZPM4-F1
#
_entry.id   AF-A0A9P6ZPM4-F1
#
_cell.length_a   1.000
_cell.length_b   1.000
_cell.length_c   1.000
_cell.angle_alpha   90.00
_cell.angle_beta   90.00
_cell.angle_gamma   90.00
#
_symmetry.space_group_name_H-M   'P 1'
#
loop_
_entity.id
_entity.type
_entity.pdbx_description
1 polymer ?
#
loop_
_entity_poly.entity_id
_entity_poly.type
_entity_poly.pdbx_seq_one_letter_code
_entity_poly.pdbx_strand_id
1 'polypeptide(L)'
;MSDNAGMTQTLSSNPTSEVQPASKVQHKFDQASVTKCLKLVDDFGKGLISKGDALLEIQLILQSAIGESDSLTQQDFKPGFTHFLQLLDHASGDLSSDKERGRNANEPERRESDLPSPRPCSSAIIKERELRSKLRRQNLSEEDESDESGDEHEYILRGKRRKLTSERLQFYPWLEPKQYRHVSHQKAEELTLDWRAPDLKKVLSGHYSTSIDPKQTQSLGKGFEITLSQPTTTHKVKTFGDWSIVTDLWIEALTFIMPWKEDELRSYKRYLSGFFIDVHYALHSRIIDFDKACRLKIEGQKYLRFDSISKFRHLKVSHLSSLGMVAYSELHQLGSTTGDKSSGKFTGGRKKSRFESSG
;
A
#
# COMPACT_ATOMS: atom_id res chain seq x y z
N MET A 1 28.12 -53.85 -66.88
CA MET A 1 28.82 -52.57 -66.68
C MET A 1 27.81 -51.49 -66.96
N SER A 2 27.55 -50.60 -66.00
CA SER A 2 26.76 -49.34 -66.16
C SER A 2 25.29 -49.48 -66.61
N ASP A 3 24.34 -48.57 -66.36
CA ASP A 3 24.05 -47.60 -65.27
C ASP A 3 22.52 -47.30 -65.41
N ASN A 4 21.76 -46.66 -64.51
CA ASN A 4 22.04 -45.85 -63.31
C ASN A 4 20.87 -46.01 -62.29
N ALA A 5 20.90 -45.33 -61.14
CA ALA A 5 19.80 -45.32 -60.15
C ALA A 5 18.68 -44.32 -60.47
N GLY A 6 17.42 -44.75 -60.31
CA GLY A 6 16.22 -43.91 -60.40
C GLY A 6 15.47 -43.83 -59.06
N MET A 7 16.03 -43.09 -58.10
CA MET A 7 15.50 -43.02 -56.73
C MET A 7 14.52 -41.85 -56.57
N THR A 8 13.23 -42.11 -56.77
CA THR A 8 12.15 -41.13 -56.59
C THR A 8 11.81 -40.95 -55.12
N GLN A 9 12.24 -39.81 -54.54
CA GLN A 9 11.85 -39.44 -53.19
C GLN A 9 10.41 -38.91 -53.18
N THR A 10 9.52 -39.62 -52.49
CA THR A 10 8.18 -39.12 -52.14
C THR A 10 8.30 -38.06 -51.04
N LEU A 11 8.13 -36.79 -51.43
CA LEU A 11 8.05 -35.68 -50.47
C LEU A 11 6.80 -35.85 -49.59
N SER A 12 7.05 -36.25 -48.34
CA SER A 12 6.03 -36.27 -47.29
C SER A 12 5.50 -34.85 -47.06
N SER A 13 4.21 -34.65 -47.30
CA SER A 13 3.55 -33.38 -47.02
C SER A 13 3.30 -33.26 -45.52
N ASN A 14 3.96 -32.30 -44.88
CA ASN A 14 3.66 -31.95 -43.50
C ASN A 14 2.18 -31.56 -43.36
N PRO A 15 1.46 -32.03 -42.31
CA PRO A 15 0.12 -31.55 -42.04
C PRO A 15 0.20 -30.06 -41.69
N THR A 16 -0.40 -29.23 -42.53
CA THR A 16 -0.71 -27.84 -42.19
C THR A 16 -1.52 -27.88 -40.90
N SER A 17 -1.00 -27.24 -39.84
CA SER A 17 -1.72 -27.14 -38.58
C SER A 17 -2.92 -26.23 -38.77
N GLU A 18 -4.04 -26.84 -39.16
CA GLU A 18 -5.35 -26.21 -39.22
C GLU A 18 -5.69 -25.72 -37.81
N VAL A 19 -5.55 -24.42 -37.61
CA VAL A 19 -5.90 -23.74 -36.35
C VAL A 19 -7.38 -23.98 -36.12
N GLN A 20 -7.70 -24.91 -35.22
CA GLN A 20 -9.08 -25.24 -34.89
C GLN A 20 -9.79 -23.95 -34.47
N PRO A 21 -10.90 -23.57 -35.15
CA PRO A 21 -11.60 -22.35 -34.80
C PRO A 21 -12.07 -22.46 -33.36
N ALA A 22 -11.77 -21.43 -32.56
CA ALA A 22 -12.10 -21.38 -31.15
C ALA A 22 -13.54 -21.84 -30.92
N SER A 23 -13.72 -22.70 -29.90
CA SER A 23 -14.98 -23.36 -29.57
C SER A 23 -16.17 -22.41 -29.74
N LYS A 24 -17.13 -22.76 -30.61
CA LYS A 24 -18.34 -21.96 -30.85
C LYS A 24 -19.09 -21.75 -29.55
N VAL A 25 -18.83 -20.62 -28.88
CA VAL A 25 -19.59 -20.19 -27.72
C VAL A 25 -20.99 -19.83 -28.23
N GLN A 26 -21.97 -20.68 -27.91
CA GLN A 26 -23.37 -20.42 -28.27
C GLN A 26 -23.90 -19.28 -27.41
N HIS A 27 -23.82 -18.06 -27.94
CA HIS A 27 -24.52 -16.91 -27.37
C HIS A 27 -26.00 -16.98 -27.76
N LYS A 28 -26.90 -16.71 -26.81
CA LYS A 28 -28.35 -16.60 -27.07
C LYS A 28 -28.76 -15.28 -27.74
N PHE A 29 -27.83 -14.33 -27.84
CA PHE A 29 -28.08 -13.01 -28.45
C PHE A 29 -28.15 -13.14 -29.97
N ASP A 30 -28.96 -12.30 -30.60
CA ASP A 30 -29.00 -12.18 -32.05
C ASP A 30 -27.61 -11.85 -32.63
N GLN A 31 -27.30 -12.47 -33.76
CA GLN A 31 -26.05 -12.35 -34.49
C GLN A 31 -25.73 -10.89 -34.84
N ALA A 32 -26.72 -10.05 -35.15
CA ALA A 32 -26.47 -8.63 -35.45
C ALA A 32 -25.98 -7.86 -34.21
N SER A 33 -26.53 -8.17 -33.03
CA SER A 33 -26.06 -7.57 -31.77
C SER A 33 -24.66 -8.05 -31.40
N VAL A 34 -24.37 -9.35 -31.55
CA VAL A 34 -23.02 -9.91 -31.34
C VAL A 34 -22.00 -9.25 -32.28
N THR A 35 -22.34 -9.07 -33.57
CA THR A 35 -21.45 -8.42 -34.55
C THR A 35 -21.18 -6.94 -34.21
N LYS A 36 -22.17 -6.19 -33.71
CA LYS A 36 -21.94 -4.81 -33.21
C LYS A 36 -20.97 -4.78 -32.03
N CYS A 37 -21.16 -5.66 -31.04
CA CYS A 37 -20.26 -5.74 -29.88
C CYS A 37 -18.83 -6.15 -30.26
N LEU A 38 -18.66 -7.11 -31.18
CA LEU A 38 -17.33 -7.49 -31.70
C LEU A 38 -16.63 -6.34 -32.44
N LYS A 39 -17.38 -5.53 -33.19
CA LYS A 39 -16.81 -4.33 -33.84
C LYS A 39 -16.27 -3.33 -32.80
N LEU A 40 -16.98 -3.11 -31.69
CA LEU A 40 -16.49 -2.23 -30.62
C LEU A 40 -15.22 -2.77 -29.94
N VAL A 41 -15.06 -4.09 -29.82
CA VAL A 41 -13.80 -4.70 -29.35
C VAL A 41 -12.65 -4.44 -30.32
N ASP A 42 -12.90 -4.54 -31.63
CA ASP A 42 -11.92 -4.29 -32.70
C ASP A 42 -11.55 -2.79 -32.80
N ASP A 43 -12.55 -1.89 -32.72
CA ASP A 43 -12.33 -0.43 -32.68
C ASP A 43 -11.55 -0.02 -31.41
N PHE A 44 -11.79 -0.67 -30.27
CA PHE A 44 -10.98 -0.51 -29.06
C PHE A 44 -9.55 -1.05 -29.23
N GLY A 45 -9.37 -2.24 -29.82
CA GLY A 45 -8.07 -2.83 -30.11
C GLY A 45 -7.22 -1.98 -31.07
N LYS A 46 -7.85 -1.19 -31.93
CA LYS A 46 -7.20 -0.18 -32.80
C LYS A 46 -6.93 1.16 -32.10
N GLY A 47 -7.39 1.34 -30.87
CA GLY A 47 -7.28 2.59 -30.11
C GLY A 47 -8.19 3.72 -30.63
N LEU A 48 -9.23 3.41 -31.41
CA LEU A 48 -10.18 4.41 -31.94
C LEU A 48 -11.17 4.90 -30.88
N ILE A 49 -11.48 4.07 -29.89
CA ILE A 49 -12.38 4.39 -28.76
C ILE A 49 -11.72 4.03 -27.43
N SER A 50 -12.11 4.70 -26.34
CA SER A 50 -11.60 4.34 -25.01
C SER A 50 -12.26 3.07 -24.48
N LYS A 51 -11.60 2.41 -23.53
CA LYS A 51 -12.19 1.23 -22.85
C LYS A 51 -13.50 1.58 -22.14
N GLY A 52 -13.63 2.80 -21.60
CA GLY A 52 -14.85 3.24 -20.92
C GLY A 52 -16.03 3.34 -21.88
N ASP A 53 -15.80 3.91 -23.06
CA ASP A 53 -16.82 4.11 -24.08
C ASP A 53 -17.27 2.76 -24.68
N ALA A 54 -16.30 1.89 -25.01
CA ALA A 54 -16.58 0.53 -25.49
C ALA A 54 -17.47 -0.27 -24.52
N LEU A 55 -17.22 -0.14 -23.20
CA LEU A 55 -18.01 -0.82 -22.17
C LEU A 55 -19.45 -0.31 -22.09
N LEU A 56 -19.65 1.01 -22.18
CA LEU A 56 -20.98 1.63 -22.14
C LEU A 56 -21.79 1.27 -23.38
N GLU A 57 -21.20 1.33 -24.57
CA GLU A 57 -21.85 0.96 -25.83
C GLU A 57 -22.23 -0.53 -25.88
N ILE A 58 -21.32 -1.43 -25.46
CA ILE A 58 -21.63 -2.88 -25.36
C ILE A 58 -22.77 -3.13 -24.35
N GLN A 59 -22.79 -2.41 -23.22
CA GLN A 59 -23.90 -2.51 -22.26
C GLN A 59 -25.23 -2.06 -22.89
N LEU A 60 -25.25 -0.95 -23.63
CA LEU A 60 -26.46 -0.43 -24.29
C LEU A 60 -26.99 -1.40 -25.36
N ILE A 61 -26.10 -1.92 -26.22
CA ILE A 61 -26.47 -2.90 -27.27
C ILE A 61 -27.10 -4.14 -26.67
N LEU A 62 -26.48 -4.72 -25.63
CA LEU A 62 -26.99 -5.93 -24.98
C LEU A 62 -28.29 -5.69 -24.20
N GLN A 63 -28.50 -4.48 -23.66
CA GLN A 63 -29.78 -4.12 -23.03
C GLN A 63 -30.90 -3.92 -24.06
N SER A 64 -30.63 -3.29 -25.21
CA SER A 64 -31.60 -3.18 -26.32
C SER A 64 -32.02 -4.56 -26.83
N ALA A 65 -31.05 -5.46 -27.07
CA ALA A 65 -31.31 -6.82 -27.53
C ALA A 65 -32.21 -7.64 -26.59
N ILE A 66 -32.16 -7.39 -25.27
CA ILE A 66 -33.06 -8.00 -24.28
C ILE A 66 -34.46 -7.38 -24.33
N GLY A 67 -34.57 -6.06 -24.56
CA GLY A 67 -35.86 -5.39 -24.74
C GLY A 67 -36.59 -5.79 -26.03
N GLU A 68 -35.85 -6.19 -27.06
CA GLU A 68 -36.36 -6.61 -28.37
C GLU A 68 -36.69 -8.11 -28.47
N SER A 69 -36.22 -8.94 -27.52
CA SER A 69 -36.30 -10.41 -27.61
C SER A 69 -37.09 -11.03 -26.45
N ASP A 70 -38.30 -11.55 -26.70
CA ASP A 70 -39.14 -12.25 -25.71
C ASP A 70 -38.45 -13.47 -25.05
N SER A 71 -37.40 -14.02 -25.67
CA SER A 71 -36.66 -15.20 -25.22
C SER A 71 -35.46 -14.91 -24.30
N LEU A 72 -35.04 -13.64 -24.18
CA LEU A 72 -33.87 -13.25 -23.40
C LEU A 72 -34.28 -12.68 -22.05
N THR A 73 -33.63 -13.15 -20.98
CA THR A 73 -33.87 -12.63 -19.63
C THR A 73 -32.71 -11.76 -19.15
N GLN A 74 -32.95 -10.97 -18.11
CA GLN A 74 -31.88 -10.23 -17.42
C GLN A 74 -30.80 -11.16 -16.82
N GLN A 75 -31.07 -12.47 -16.67
CA GLN A 75 -30.05 -13.45 -16.26
C GLN A 75 -29.05 -13.75 -17.38
N ASP A 76 -29.48 -13.68 -18.65
CA ASP A 76 -28.65 -13.91 -19.83
C ASP A 76 -27.73 -12.71 -20.16
N PHE A 77 -28.08 -11.50 -19.67
CA PHE A 77 -27.23 -10.31 -19.79
C PHE A 77 -25.82 -10.54 -19.21
N LYS A 78 -25.75 -11.06 -17.98
CA LYS A 78 -24.50 -11.15 -17.22
C LYS A 78 -23.43 -12.03 -17.90
N PRO A 79 -23.71 -13.28 -18.34
CA PRO A 79 -22.70 -14.08 -19.06
C PRO A 79 -22.32 -13.46 -20.40
N GLY A 80 -23.28 -12.88 -21.16
CA GLY A 80 -22.99 -12.19 -22.41
C GLY A 80 -22.02 -11.01 -22.22
N PHE A 81 -22.35 -10.09 -21.31
CA PHE A 81 -21.50 -8.95 -20.98
C PHE A 81 -20.13 -9.38 -20.46
N THR A 82 -20.06 -10.40 -19.59
CA THR A 82 -18.79 -10.92 -19.05
C THR A 82 -17.87 -11.47 -20.15
N HIS A 83 -18.42 -12.07 -21.21
CA HIS A 83 -17.63 -12.53 -22.35
C HIS A 83 -16.98 -11.36 -23.10
N PHE A 84 -17.72 -10.28 -23.37
CA PHE A 84 -17.16 -9.09 -24.00
C PHE A 84 -16.17 -8.33 -23.10
N LEU A 85 -16.34 -8.36 -21.77
CA LEU A 85 -15.31 -7.87 -20.84
C LEU A 85 -13.98 -8.60 -21.03
N GLN A 86 -14.01 -9.93 -21.13
CA GLN A 86 -12.82 -10.75 -21.34
C GLN A 86 -12.15 -10.40 -22.68
N LEU A 87 -12.92 -10.25 -23.76
CA LEU A 87 -12.39 -9.84 -25.07
C LEU A 87 -11.72 -8.46 -25.03
N LEU A 88 -12.30 -7.47 -24.33
CA LEU A 88 -11.66 -6.16 -24.12
C LEU A 88 -10.41 -6.24 -23.24
N ASP A 89 -10.39 -7.10 -22.23
CA ASP A 89 -9.21 -7.34 -21.38
C ASP A 89 -8.05 -7.98 -22.17
N HIS A 90 -8.35 -8.91 -23.08
CA HIS A 90 -7.37 -9.50 -24.01
C HIS A 90 -6.81 -8.44 -24.98
N ALA A 91 -7.67 -7.70 -25.69
CA ALA A 91 -7.24 -6.61 -26.58
C ALA A 91 -6.45 -5.49 -25.86
N SER A 92 -6.67 -5.31 -24.55
CA SER A 92 -5.89 -4.38 -23.72
C SER A 92 -4.45 -4.85 -23.48
N GLY A 93 -4.16 -6.15 -23.62
CA GLY A 93 -2.83 -6.73 -23.45
C GLY A 93 -1.92 -6.44 -24.64
N ASP A 94 -2.42 -6.73 -25.84
CA ASP A 94 -1.65 -6.64 -27.10
C ASP A 94 -1.18 -5.20 -27.39
N LEU A 95 -2.03 -4.20 -27.06
CA LEU A 95 -1.71 -2.77 -27.14
C LEU A 95 -0.55 -2.32 -26.22
N SER A 96 -0.16 -3.13 -25.24
CA SER A 96 0.97 -2.85 -24.35
C SER A 96 2.29 -3.26 -25.02
N SER A 97 2.36 -4.47 -25.57
CA SER A 97 3.58 -5.04 -26.15
C SER A 97 4.10 -4.27 -27.38
N ASP A 98 3.21 -3.70 -28.19
CA ASP A 98 3.62 -2.94 -29.38
C ASP A 98 4.29 -1.59 -29.04
N LYS A 99 3.98 -1.01 -27.87
CA LYS A 99 4.58 0.26 -27.43
C LYS A 99 6.00 0.10 -26.90
N GLU A 100 6.31 -1.04 -26.31
CA GLU A 100 7.67 -1.36 -25.84
C GLU A 100 8.59 -1.66 -27.02
N ARG A 101 8.10 -2.42 -28.01
CA ARG A 101 8.89 -2.82 -29.18
C ARG A 101 9.32 -1.65 -30.07
N GLY A 102 8.57 -0.54 -30.07
CA GLY A 102 8.90 0.67 -30.81
C GLY A 102 9.95 1.59 -30.15
N ARG A 103 10.32 1.37 -28.88
CA ARG A 103 11.16 2.32 -28.13
C ARG A 103 12.67 2.10 -28.27
N ASN A 104 13.09 0.87 -28.57
CA ASN A 104 14.51 0.50 -28.66
C ASN A 104 15.14 0.73 -30.06
N ALA A 105 14.41 1.33 -31.00
CA ALA A 105 14.88 1.57 -32.38
C ALA A 105 15.49 2.97 -32.61
N ASN A 106 15.50 3.85 -31.61
CA ASN A 106 15.95 5.25 -31.74
C ASN A 106 16.83 5.69 -30.55
N GLU A 107 17.91 4.96 -30.27
CA GLU A 107 19.00 5.48 -29.44
C GLU A 107 20.06 6.17 -30.34
N PRO A 108 20.20 7.51 -30.29
CA PRO A 108 21.17 8.21 -31.12
C PRO A 108 22.59 8.04 -30.57
N GLU A 109 23.44 7.43 -31.39
CA GLU A 109 24.88 7.24 -31.23
C GLU A 109 25.58 8.47 -30.59
N ARG A 110 25.92 8.37 -29.30
CA ARG A 110 26.60 9.45 -28.57
C ARG A 110 28.06 9.53 -29.01
N ARG A 111 28.39 10.56 -29.79
CA ARG A 111 29.77 10.92 -30.12
C ARG A 111 30.57 11.30 -28.87
N GLU A 112 31.59 10.49 -28.62
CA GLU A 112 32.70 10.75 -27.72
C GLU A 112 33.48 12.00 -28.19
N SER A 113 33.85 12.89 -27.27
CA SER A 113 34.82 13.97 -27.55
C SER A 113 35.45 14.52 -26.26
N ASP A 114 36.77 14.71 -26.33
CA ASP A 114 37.66 14.99 -25.21
C ASP A 114 37.64 16.44 -24.70
N LEU A 115 37.95 16.65 -23.41
CA LEU A 115 39.23 17.25 -22.95
C LEU A 115 39.18 17.65 -21.45
N PRO A 116 40.28 17.51 -20.69
CA PRO A 116 40.35 17.92 -19.28
C PRO A 116 40.88 19.36 -19.08
N SER A 117 40.41 20.04 -18.03
CA SER A 117 40.93 21.34 -17.59
C SER A 117 41.47 21.27 -16.15
N PRO A 118 42.76 21.61 -15.90
CA PRO A 118 43.34 21.54 -14.57
C PRO A 118 43.09 22.83 -13.76
N ARG A 119 42.76 22.70 -12.47
CA ARG A 119 42.84 23.80 -11.48
C ARG A 119 43.49 23.34 -10.17
N PRO A 120 44.14 24.25 -9.41
CA PRO A 120 45.17 23.86 -8.45
C PRO A 120 44.64 23.39 -7.09
N CYS A 121 45.31 22.40 -6.51
CA CYS A 121 45.07 21.98 -5.12
C CYS A 121 45.60 22.99 -4.10
N SER A 122 44.77 23.33 -3.11
CA SER A 122 45.24 23.84 -1.81
C SER A 122 45.53 22.65 -0.89
N SER A 123 46.76 22.53 -0.40
CA SER A 123 47.30 21.34 0.26
C SER A 123 46.87 21.12 1.72
N ALA A 124 45.96 21.95 2.26
CA ALA A 124 45.57 21.92 3.68
C ALA A 124 44.36 21.03 4.02
N ILE A 125 43.54 20.64 3.04
CA ILE A 125 42.25 19.93 3.29
C ILE A 125 42.34 18.41 3.07
N ILE A 126 43.43 17.91 2.48
CA ILE A 126 43.53 16.52 1.98
C ILE A 126 43.60 15.48 3.12
N LYS A 127 44.27 15.80 4.24
CA LYS A 127 44.55 14.81 5.31
C LYS A 127 43.31 14.32 6.08
N GLU A 128 42.24 15.11 6.17
CA GLU A 128 41.01 14.69 6.87
C GLU A 128 40.07 13.87 5.97
N ARG A 129 40.08 14.15 4.66
CA ARG A 129 39.24 13.44 3.67
C ARG A 129 39.75 12.03 3.39
N GLU A 130 41.06 11.81 3.47
CA GLU A 130 41.70 10.52 3.21
C GLU A 130 41.46 9.47 4.33
N LEU A 131 41.36 9.92 5.58
CA LEU A 131 40.99 9.08 6.72
C LEU A 131 39.54 8.57 6.62
N ARG A 132 38.60 9.42 6.17
CA ARG A 132 37.20 9.02 5.94
C ARG A 132 37.03 8.08 4.74
N SER A 133 37.88 8.16 3.71
CA SER A 133 37.81 7.23 2.57
C SER A 133 38.39 5.85 2.85
N LYS A 134 39.35 5.71 3.78
CA LYS A 134 39.90 4.40 4.16
C LYS A 134 38.90 3.57 4.97
N LEU A 135 38.17 4.18 5.92
CA LEU A 135 37.15 3.48 6.71
C LEU A 135 35.93 3.01 5.88
N ARG A 136 35.66 3.64 4.72
CA ARG A 136 34.55 3.25 3.83
C ARG A 136 34.93 2.15 2.82
N ARG A 137 36.21 1.76 2.73
CA ARG A 137 36.71 0.72 1.81
C ARG A 137 36.90 -0.66 2.46
N GLN A 138 36.60 -0.80 3.75
CA GLN A 138 36.85 -2.05 4.49
C GLN A 138 35.59 -2.88 4.79
N ASN A 139 34.40 -2.41 4.37
CA ASN A 139 33.11 -3.10 4.53
C ASN A 139 32.40 -3.39 3.18
N LEU A 140 33.17 -3.52 2.09
CA LEU A 140 32.66 -3.75 0.72
C LEU A 140 33.60 -4.69 -0.03
N SER A 141 33.64 -5.94 0.42
CA SER A 141 34.35 -7.05 -0.24
C SER A 141 33.82 -8.40 0.24
N GLU A 142 32.54 -8.67 -0.01
CA GLU A 142 31.93 -10.02 0.10
C GLU A 142 30.48 -10.01 -0.48
N GLU A 143 30.33 -9.64 -1.76
CA GLU A 143 29.20 -10.11 -2.58
C GLU A 143 29.78 -10.44 -3.97
N ASP A 144 29.73 -11.74 -4.31
CA ASP A 144 30.19 -12.30 -5.57
C ASP A 144 28.95 -12.78 -6.36
N GLU A 145 28.89 -12.40 -7.63
CA GLU A 145 28.02 -12.87 -8.73
C GLU A 145 26.59 -13.41 -8.42
N SER A 146 25.57 -12.65 -8.83
CA SER A 146 24.46 -13.19 -9.63
C SER A 146 23.79 -12.09 -10.48
N ASP A 147 23.90 -12.18 -11.81
CA ASP A 147 23.12 -11.35 -12.74
C ASP A 147 21.70 -11.90 -12.88
N GLU A 148 20.68 -11.16 -12.41
CA GLU A 148 19.31 -11.29 -12.91
C GLU A 148 18.73 -9.91 -13.29
N SER A 149 18.53 -9.73 -14.60
CA SER A 149 17.67 -8.69 -15.19
C SER A 149 16.30 -8.72 -14.49
N GLY A 150 15.76 -7.62 -13.96
CA GLY A 150 15.63 -6.34 -14.63
C GLY A 150 14.25 -6.26 -15.30
N ASP A 151 13.18 -6.07 -14.49
CA ASP A 151 11.84 -5.56 -14.89
C ASP A 151 10.85 -5.47 -13.68
N GLU A 152 11.29 -4.99 -12.51
CA GLU A 152 10.44 -4.95 -11.29
C GLU A 152 9.55 -3.69 -11.14
N HIS A 153 9.70 -2.66 -11.98
CA HIS A 153 9.12 -1.35 -11.69
C HIS A 153 7.66 -1.13 -12.15
N GLU A 154 7.06 -2.05 -12.91
CA GLU A 154 5.65 -1.96 -13.36
C GLU A 154 4.67 -2.86 -12.58
N TYR A 155 5.15 -3.67 -11.63
CA TYR A 155 4.28 -4.61 -10.88
C TYR A 155 3.37 -3.97 -9.81
N ILE A 156 3.54 -2.68 -9.49
CA ILE A 156 2.83 -2.02 -8.38
C ILE A 156 1.39 -1.60 -8.75
N LEU A 157 1.08 -1.32 -10.03
CA LEU A 157 -0.22 -0.75 -10.43
C LEU A 157 -1.28 -1.78 -10.87
N ARG A 158 -0.91 -3.02 -11.23
CA ARG A 158 -1.87 -4.11 -11.53
C ARG A 158 -2.17 -4.96 -10.29
N GLY A 159 -2.68 -4.32 -9.24
CA GLY A 159 -3.12 -4.99 -8.02
C GLY A 159 -4.25 -6.01 -8.28
N LYS A 160 -3.90 -7.30 -8.42
CA LYS A 160 -4.83 -8.42 -8.21
C LYS A 160 -5.59 -8.15 -6.92
N ARG A 161 -6.89 -7.87 -7.01
CA ARG A 161 -7.75 -7.56 -5.85
C ARG A 161 -7.65 -8.70 -4.83
N ARG A 162 -6.81 -8.52 -3.81
CA ARG A 162 -6.66 -9.46 -2.69
C ARG A 162 -8.03 -9.49 -2.01
N LYS A 163 -8.79 -10.56 -2.23
CA LYS A 163 -10.12 -10.71 -1.63
C LYS A 163 -9.96 -10.61 -0.10
N LEU A 164 -10.80 -9.79 0.54
CA LEU A 164 -10.97 -9.80 1.99
C LEU A 164 -11.37 -11.22 2.43
N THR A 165 -10.41 -12.03 2.86
CA THR A 165 -10.73 -13.18 3.71
C THR A 165 -11.00 -12.66 5.11
N SER A 166 -12.02 -13.21 5.78
CA SER A 166 -12.36 -12.84 7.16
C SER A 166 -11.15 -12.97 8.09
N GLU A 167 -10.33 -14.01 7.86
CA GLU A 167 -9.06 -14.25 8.54
C GLU A 167 -8.11 -13.04 8.49
N ARG A 168 -7.93 -12.37 7.34
CA ARG A 168 -6.95 -11.28 7.24
C ARG A 168 -7.38 -10.02 8.01
N LEU A 169 -8.68 -9.84 8.24
CA LEU A 169 -9.21 -8.78 9.13
C LEU A 169 -8.98 -9.09 10.62
N GLN A 170 -8.83 -10.37 11.02
CA GLN A 170 -8.53 -10.74 12.40
C GLN A 170 -7.14 -10.31 12.85
N PHE A 171 -6.20 -10.10 11.92
CA PHE A 171 -4.85 -9.56 12.22
C PHE A 171 -4.84 -8.06 12.56
N TYR A 172 -5.95 -7.34 12.32
CA TYR A 172 -6.06 -5.91 12.55
C TYR A 172 -7.20 -5.54 13.53
N PRO A 173 -7.21 -6.09 14.76
CA PRO A 173 -8.32 -5.90 15.71
C PRO A 173 -8.52 -4.44 16.18
N TRP A 174 -7.59 -3.54 15.87
CA TRP A 174 -7.70 -2.10 16.11
C TRP A 174 -8.38 -1.31 14.96
N LEU A 175 -8.68 -1.94 13.82
CA LEU A 175 -9.54 -1.38 12.77
C LEU A 175 -11.01 -1.69 13.11
N GLU A 176 -11.81 -0.68 13.47
CA GLU A 176 -13.24 -0.89 13.72
C GLU A 176 -14.00 -1.23 12.41
N PRO A 177 -14.56 -2.44 12.21
CA PRO A 177 -15.05 -2.86 10.89
C PRO A 177 -16.29 -2.11 10.36
N LYS A 178 -16.94 -1.30 11.20
CA LYS A 178 -18.27 -0.72 10.93
C LYS A 178 -18.28 0.34 9.81
N GLN A 179 -17.12 0.85 9.40
CA GLN A 179 -17.02 2.00 8.47
C GLN A 179 -16.67 1.64 7.01
N TYR A 180 -16.34 0.37 6.70
CA TYR A 180 -15.55 0.04 5.49
C TYR A 180 -16.26 -0.79 4.40
N ARG A 181 -17.59 -0.73 4.27
CA ARG A 181 -18.31 -1.43 3.17
C ARG A 181 -18.39 -0.59 1.89
N HIS A 182 -17.82 -1.14 0.81
CA HIS A 182 -18.10 -0.82 -0.59
C HIS A 182 -18.19 0.68 -0.95
N VAL A 183 -17.05 1.36 -0.90
CA VAL A 183 -16.90 2.71 -1.48
C VAL A 183 -16.23 2.60 -2.86
N SER A 184 -16.80 3.26 -3.88
CA SER A 184 -16.22 3.35 -5.22
C SER A 184 -15.11 4.41 -5.26
N HIS A 185 -14.14 4.27 -6.17
CA HIS A 185 -12.94 5.12 -6.22
C HIS A 185 -13.25 6.62 -6.25
N GLN A 186 -14.23 7.06 -7.07
CA GLN A 186 -14.67 8.46 -7.14
C GLN A 186 -15.39 8.97 -5.87
N LYS A 187 -16.00 8.09 -5.07
CA LYS A 187 -16.68 8.47 -3.83
C LYS A 187 -15.79 8.31 -2.59
N ALA A 188 -14.62 7.69 -2.73
CA ALA A 188 -13.68 7.43 -1.64
C ALA A 188 -12.81 8.63 -1.26
N GLU A 189 -12.63 9.60 -2.17
CA GLU A 189 -11.98 10.88 -1.83
C GLU A 189 -12.91 11.79 -1.03
N GLU A 190 -14.21 11.78 -1.35
CA GLU A 190 -15.24 12.58 -0.67
C GLU A 190 -15.70 11.93 0.65
N LEU A 191 -15.78 10.59 0.71
CA LEU A 191 -15.86 9.84 1.97
C LEU A 191 -14.50 9.86 2.66
N THR A 192 -14.15 11.03 3.21
CA THR A 192 -13.08 11.16 4.20
C THR A 192 -13.51 10.42 5.47
N LEU A 193 -13.27 9.10 5.45
CA LEU A 193 -13.46 8.16 6.54
C LEU A 193 -13.02 8.83 7.85
N ASP A 194 -13.82 8.68 8.91
CA ASP A 194 -13.44 9.08 10.27
C ASP A 194 -12.38 8.11 10.83
N TRP A 195 -11.27 8.00 10.09
CA TRP A 195 -10.09 7.26 10.48
C TRP A 195 -9.47 7.96 11.69
N ARG A 196 -9.28 7.21 12.77
CA ARG A 196 -8.54 7.71 13.94
C ARG A 196 -7.08 7.35 13.81
N ALA A 197 -6.19 8.20 14.32
CA ALA A 197 -4.77 7.88 14.39
C ALA A 197 -4.58 6.63 15.28
N PRO A 198 -4.08 5.51 14.73
CA PRO A 198 -3.97 4.30 15.53
C PRO A 198 -2.90 4.47 16.60
N ASP A 199 -3.20 3.99 17.81
CA ASP A 199 -2.23 3.95 18.88
C ASP A 199 -1.22 2.83 18.58
N LEU A 200 -0.02 3.21 18.14
CA LEU A 200 1.05 2.28 17.82
C LEU A 200 1.44 1.39 19.01
N LYS A 201 1.13 1.78 20.27
CA LYS A 201 1.32 0.90 21.44
C LYS A 201 0.32 -0.25 21.47
N LYS A 202 -0.91 -0.03 20.98
CA LYS A 202 -1.91 -1.09 20.79
C LYS A 202 -1.51 -2.01 19.63
N VAL A 203 -1.01 -1.46 18.53
CA VAL A 203 -0.46 -2.23 17.40
C VAL A 203 0.71 -3.11 17.87
N LEU A 204 1.68 -2.54 18.59
CA LEU A 204 2.83 -3.27 19.15
C LEU A 204 2.40 -4.39 20.11
N SER A 205 1.45 -4.07 21.01
CA SER A 205 0.97 -5.03 22.01
C SER A 205 0.17 -6.16 21.36
N GLY A 206 -0.61 -5.88 20.31
CA GLY A 206 -1.29 -6.90 19.51
C GLY A 206 -0.32 -7.80 18.75
N HIS A 207 0.71 -7.22 18.12
CA HIS A 207 1.73 -7.97 17.37
C HIS A 207 2.51 -8.96 18.25
N TYR A 208 2.84 -8.59 19.49
CA TYR A 208 3.52 -9.47 20.45
C TYR A 208 2.59 -10.26 21.37
N SER A 209 1.26 -10.18 21.19
CA SER A 209 0.30 -10.94 22.00
C SER A 209 0.30 -12.41 21.59
N THR A 210 1.08 -13.23 22.29
CA THR A 210 1.03 -14.70 22.17
C THR A 210 -0.19 -15.29 22.87
N SER A 211 -0.77 -14.57 23.83
CA SER A 211 -2.07 -14.88 24.42
C SER A 211 -3.19 -14.53 23.44
N ILE A 212 -4.00 -15.53 23.09
CA ILE A 212 -5.36 -15.30 22.61
C ILE A 212 -6.14 -14.81 23.84
N ASP A 213 -6.19 -13.50 24.02
CA ASP A 213 -6.97 -12.84 25.06
C ASP A 213 -8.46 -12.84 24.61
N PRO A 214 -9.40 -13.41 25.39
CA PRO A 214 -10.83 -13.25 25.19
C PRO A 214 -11.43 -12.28 26.25
N LYS A 215 -12.46 -11.49 25.87
CA LYS A 215 -13.43 -10.70 26.70
C LYS A 215 -13.43 -9.12 26.74
N GLN A 216 -14.15 -8.45 25.82
CA GLN A 216 -14.87 -7.13 26.00
C GLN A 216 -16.35 -7.46 25.85
N THR A 217 -17.14 -7.52 26.91
CA THR A 217 -18.57 -7.78 26.72
C THR A 217 -19.26 -6.55 26.09
N GLN A 218 -19.81 -6.69 24.88
CA GLN A 218 -20.69 -5.73 24.23
C GLN A 218 -22.09 -6.31 24.14
N SER A 219 -23.05 -5.70 24.85
CA SER A 219 -24.44 -6.13 24.77
C SER A 219 -25.08 -5.74 23.44
N LEU A 220 -25.59 -6.73 22.71
CA LEU A 220 -26.42 -6.54 21.50
C LEU A 220 -27.92 -6.58 21.83
N GLY A 221 -28.31 -5.88 22.91
CA GLY A 221 -29.69 -5.79 23.37
C GLY A 221 -30.04 -6.79 24.47
N LYS A 222 -31.34 -6.87 24.82
CA LYS A 222 -31.85 -7.69 25.93
C LYS A 222 -31.54 -9.18 25.71
N GLY A 223 -30.48 -9.68 26.35
CA GLY A 223 -30.14 -11.10 26.42
C GLY A 223 -28.90 -11.54 25.64
N PHE A 224 -28.23 -10.66 24.88
CA PHE A 224 -27.01 -11.00 24.15
C PHE A 224 -25.84 -10.11 24.54
N GLU A 225 -24.67 -10.72 24.75
CA GLU A 225 -23.43 -10.07 25.17
C GLU A 225 -22.24 -10.75 24.47
N ILE A 226 -21.49 -10.04 23.62
CA ILE A 226 -20.37 -10.58 22.82
C ILE A 226 -19.05 -10.13 23.42
N THR A 227 -18.13 -11.04 23.76
CA THR A 227 -16.93 -10.75 24.57
C THR A 227 -15.58 -10.63 23.78
N LEU A 228 -15.21 -9.46 23.22
CA LEU A 228 -13.95 -9.21 22.45
C LEU A 228 -12.80 -8.45 23.20
N SER A 229 -11.89 -9.05 23.98
CA SER A 229 -11.02 -8.26 24.89
C SER A 229 -10.14 -7.23 24.20
N GLN A 230 -10.09 -6.02 24.75
CA GLN A 230 -9.05 -5.06 24.38
C GLN A 230 -7.74 -5.54 25.02
N PRO A 231 -6.71 -5.84 24.22
CA PRO A 231 -5.43 -6.29 24.76
C PRO A 231 -4.86 -5.21 25.68
N THR A 232 -4.41 -5.61 26.87
CA THR A 232 -3.73 -4.69 27.78
C THR A 232 -2.45 -4.18 27.10
N THR A 233 -2.25 -2.86 27.09
CA THR A 233 -1.12 -2.22 26.38
C THR A 233 0.20 -2.35 27.14
N THR A 234 0.71 -3.57 27.21
CA THR A 234 1.95 -3.90 27.92
C THR A 234 3.18 -3.33 27.21
N HIS A 235 3.17 -3.27 25.87
CA HIS A 235 4.32 -2.87 25.08
C HIS A 235 4.33 -1.36 24.80
N LYS A 236 5.48 -0.73 25.03
CA LYS A 236 5.75 0.66 24.68
C LYS A 236 6.72 0.69 23.49
N VAL A 237 6.34 1.35 22.40
CA VAL A 237 7.27 1.70 21.31
C VAL A 237 8.36 2.58 21.90
N LYS A 238 9.62 2.11 21.90
CA LYS A 238 10.77 2.85 22.46
C LYS A 238 11.91 2.97 21.46
N THR A 239 12.11 1.95 20.63
CA THR A 239 13.21 1.85 19.68
C THR A 239 12.75 2.15 18.26
N PHE A 240 13.70 2.45 17.37
CA PHE A 240 13.46 2.51 15.93
C PHE A 240 12.89 1.19 15.39
N GLY A 241 13.36 0.04 15.89
CA GLY A 241 12.85 -1.29 15.50
C GLY A 241 11.36 -1.46 15.83
N ASP A 242 10.98 -1.19 17.08
CA ASP A 242 9.56 -1.20 17.51
C ASP A 242 8.72 -0.31 16.59
N TRP A 243 9.20 0.91 16.32
CA TRP A 243 8.48 1.91 15.54
C TRP A 243 8.35 1.50 14.06
N SER A 244 9.39 0.93 13.44
CA SER A 244 9.32 0.48 12.05
C SER A 244 8.30 -0.64 11.90
N ILE A 245 8.36 -1.68 12.75
CA ILE A 245 7.47 -2.85 12.69
C ILE A 245 6.00 -2.42 12.76
N VAL A 246 5.63 -1.60 13.74
CA VAL A 246 4.23 -1.14 13.89
C VAL A 246 3.80 -0.16 12.81
N THR A 247 4.75 0.61 12.26
CA THR A 247 4.47 1.50 11.13
C THR A 247 4.22 0.69 9.86
N ASP A 248 4.95 -0.40 9.63
CA ASP A 248 4.71 -1.32 8.50
C ASP A 248 3.35 -2.03 8.63
N LEU A 249 3.02 -2.58 9.80
CA LEU A 249 1.70 -3.18 10.07
C LEU A 249 0.55 -2.18 9.90
N TRP A 250 0.76 -0.94 10.34
CA TRP A 250 -0.20 0.14 10.17
C TRP A 250 -0.37 0.53 8.70
N ILE A 251 0.71 0.61 7.93
CA ILE A 251 0.67 0.92 6.50
C ILE A 251 0.03 -0.23 5.72
N GLU A 252 0.32 -1.50 6.02
CA GLU A 252 -0.37 -2.63 5.38
C GLU A 252 -1.88 -2.56 5.64
N ALA A 253 -2.29 -2.32 6.89
CA ALA A 253 -3.69 -2.18 7.28
C ALA A 253 -4.39 -0.98 6.60
N LEU A 254 -3.70 0.16 6.47
CA LEU A 254 -4.27 1.33 5.77
C LEU A 254 -4.33 1.14 4.26
N THR A 255 -3.27 0.63 3.62
CA THR A 255 -3.24 0.33 2.18
C THR A 255 -4.28 -0.73 1.82
N PHE A 256 -4.59 -1.67 2.73
CA PHE A 256 -5.67 -2.63 2.55
C PHE A 256 -7.06 -2.00 2.48
N ILE A 257 -7.31 -0.93 3.25
CA ILE A 257 -8.56 -0.14 3.17
C ILE A 257 -8.52 0.84 1.99
N MET A 258 -7.40 1.54 1.82
CA MET A 258 -7.20 2.68 0.92
C MET A 258 -5.96 2.45 0.04
N PRO A 259 -6.02 1.59 -0.99
CA PRO A 259 -4.84 1.27 -1.82
C PRO A 259 -4.17 2.50 -2.45
N TRP A 260 -4.96 3.51 -2.82
CA TRP A 260 -4.48 4.77 -3.40
C TRP A 260 -3.66 5.65 -2.43
N LYS A 261 -3.57 5.29 -1.13
CA LYS A 261 -2.73 5.97 -0.14
C LYS A 261 -1.35 5.34 0.03
N GLU A 262 -1.05 4.23 -0.64
CA GLU A 262 0.20 3.48 -0.42
C GLU A 262 1.46 4.32 -0.63
N ASP A 263 1.59 5.03 -1.75
CA ASP A 263 2.76 5.86 -2.04
C ASP A 263 2.92 7.02 -1.07
N GLU A 264 1.81 7.60 -0.62
CA GLU A 264 1.75 8.69 0.35
C GLU A 264 2.28 8.22 1.73
N LEU A 265 1.80 7.05 2.17
CA LEU A 265 2.19 6.40 3.42
C LEU A 265 3.64 5.89 3.40
N ARG A 266 4.08 5.24 2.31
CA ARG A 266 5.47 4.82 2.12
C ARG A 266 6.42 6.02 2.12
N SER A 267 6.04 7.13 1.47
CA SER A 267 6.84 8.36 1.46
C SER A 267 6.94 9.01 2.85
N TYR A 268 5.85 9.01 3.62
CA TYR A 268 5.85 9.45 5.02
C TYR A 268 6.74 8.57 5.92
N LYS A 269 6.69 7.24 5.76
CA LYS A 269 7.61 6.33 6.47
C LYS A 269 9.07 6.66 6.15
N ARG A 270 9.44 6.77 4.86
CA ARG A 270 10.81 7.13 4.44
C ARG A 270 11.26 8.46 5.07
N TYR A 271 10.40 9.48 5.07
CA TYR A 271 10.67 10.77 5.68
C TYR A 271 10.96 10.67 7.18
N LEU A 272 10.19 9.86 7.92
CA LEU A 272 10.42 9.67 9.36
C LEU A 272 11.64 8.79 9.65
N SER A 273 11.87 7.72 8.88
CA SER A 273 13.07 6.87 9.00
C SER A 273 14.37 7.68 8.86
N GLY A 274 14.38 8.70 8.01
CA GLY A 274 15.52 9.62 7.89
C GLY A 274 15.92 10.26 9.23
N PHE A 275 14.96 10.66 10.07
CA PHE A 275 15.28 11.18 11.40
C PHE A 275 15.90 10.14 12.32
N PHE A 276 15.48 8.88 12.28
CA PHE A 276 16.07 7.83 13.12
C PHE A 276 17.52 7.51 12.73
N ILE A 277 17.88 7.74 11.46
CA ILE A 277 19.26 7.63 10.93
C ILE A 277 20.10 8.85 11.32
N ASP A 278 19.56 10.06 11.12
CA ASP A 278 20.29 11.32 11.33
C ASP A 278 20.42 11.73 12.81
N VAL A 279 19.55 11.21 13.69
CA VAL A 279 19.45 11.62 15.10
C VAL A 279 19.91 10.50 16.04
N HIS A 280 20.75 10.86 17.00
CA HIS A 280 21.26 9.96 18.03
C HIS A 280 20.14 9.23 18.81
N TYR A 281 20.34 7.94 19.09
CA TYR A 281 19.33 7.05 19.68
C TYR A 281 18.70 7.56 20.98
N ALA A 282 19.45 8.32 21.79
CA ALA A 282 18.95 8.93 23.03
C ALA A 282 17.79 9.94 22.82
N LEU A 283 17.57 10.41 21.59
CA LEU A 283 16.49 11.33 21.21
C LEU A 283 15.40 10.65 20.36
N HIS A 284 15.46 9.32 20.14
CA HIS A 284 14.47 8.59 19.34
C HIS A 284 13.05 8.66 19.93
N SER A 285 12.91 8.82 21.25
CA SER A 285 11.62 9.10 21.91
C SER A 285 10.91 10.32 21.31
N ARG A 286 11.65 11.39 21.04
CA ARG A 286 11.10 12.65 20.47
C ARG A 286 10.65 12.48 19.03
N ILE A 287 11.25 11.56 18.28
CA ILE A 287 10.85 11.21 16.91
C ILE A 287 9.53 10.42 16.94
N ILE A 288 9.38 9.49 17.88
CA ILE A 288 8.14 8.72 18.10
C ILE A 288 7.00 9.67 18.53
N ASP A 289 7.26 10.63 19.42
CA ASP A 289 6.27 11.64 19.82
C ASP A 289 5.95 12.64 18.68
N PHE A 290 6.93 12.98 17.85
CA PHE A 290 6.73 13.78 16.64
C PHE A 290 5.83 13.07 15.62
N ASP A 291 6.07 11.79 15.33
CA ASP A 291 5.19 10.96 14.50
C ASP A 291 3.77 10.91 15.05
N LYS A 292 3.62 10.67 16.36
CA LYS A 292 2.32 10.67 17.03
C LYS A 292 1.60 12.02 16.85
N ALA A 293 2.30 13.14 17.01
CA ALA A 293 1.74 14.47 16.80
C ALA A 293 1.36 14.73 15.34
N CYS A 294 2.15 14.24 14.37
CA CYS A 294 1.81 14.28 12.96
C CYS A 294 0.53 13.50 12.66
N ARG A 295 0.42 12.24 13.09
CA ARG A 295 -0.77 11.41 12.84
C ARG A 295 -2.03 11.99 13.48
N LEU A 296 -1.95 12.49 14.72
CA LEU A 296 -3.06 13.23 15.37
C LEU A 296 -3.44 14.52 14.63
N LYS A 297 -2.47 15.23 14.04
CA LYS A 297 -2.77 16.42 13.25
C LYS A 297 -3.50 16.09 11.94
N ILE A 298 -3.16 14.97 11.29
CA ILE A 298 -3.81 14.53 10.06
C ILE A 298 -5.23 14.03 10.37
N GLU A 299 -5.44 13.30 11.48
CA GLU A 299 -6.78 12.95 11.99
C GLU A 299 -7.65 14.21 12.21
N GLY A 300 -7.11 15.23 12.87
CA GLY A 300 -7.80 16.51 13.09
C GLY A 300 -7.94 17.41 11.86
N GLN A 301 -7.27 17.10 10.74
CA GLN A 301 -7.28 17.91 9.52
C GLN A 301 -7.51 17.01 8.30
N LYS A 302 -8.77 16.65 8.05
CA LYS A 302 -9.24 15.75 6.98
C LYS A 302 -8.63 15.97 5.58
N TYR A 303 -8.29 17.21 5.22
CA TYR A 303 -7.68 17.56 3.93
C TYR A 303 -6.14 17.48 3.91
N LEU A 304 -5.50 17.17 5.04
CA LEU A 304 -4.06 17.05 5.16
C LEU A 304 -3.61 15.67 4.68
N ARG A 305 -2.56 15.63 3.86
CA ARG A 305 -1.98 14.40 3.31
C ARG A 305 -0.69 14.05 4.04
N PHE A 306 -0.33 12.76 4.07
CA PHE A 306 0.91 12.28 4.69
C PHE A 306 2.17 12.75 3.94
N ASP A 307 2.05 12.99 2.63
CA ASP A 307 3.11 13.55 1.76
C ASP A 307 3.41 15.05 2.02
N SER A 308 2.53 15.74 2.74
CA SER A 308 2.54 17.21 2.87
C SER A 308 3.52 17.68 3.94
N ILE A 309 4.76 17.17 3.87
CA ILE A 309 5.85 17.29 4.83
C ILE A 309 6.04 18.73 5.35
N SER A 310 5.98 19.72 4.46
CA SER A 310 6.10 21.14 4.80
C SER A 310 5.08 21.62 5.85
N LYS A 311 3.88 21.03 5.89
CA LYS A 311 2.84 21.35 6.87
C LYS A 311 3.17 20.86 8.28
N PHE A 312 4.11 19.92 8.43
CA PHE A 312 4.59 19.43 9.74
C PHE A 312 5.79 20.21 10.29
N ARG A 313 6.31 21.23 9.58
CA ARG A 313 7.50 22.01 9.99
C ARG A 313 7.44 22.54 11.43
N HIS A 314 6.32 23.11 11.84
CA HIS A 314 6.07 23.58 13.21
C HIS A 314 6.14 22.46 14.27
N LEU A 315 5.55 21.28 14.00
CA LEU A 315 5.69 20.10 14.87
C LEU A 315 7.14 19.62 14.95
N LYS A 316 7.85 19.59 13.81
CA LYS A 316 9.26 19.22 13.73
C LYS A 316 10.12 20.12 14.63
N VAL A 317 9.90 21.43 14.60
CA VAL A 317 10.59 22.39 15.48
C VAL A 317 10.20 22.15 16.95
N SER A 318 8.91 21.97 17.26
CA SER A 318 8.42 21.79 18.64
C SER A 318 8.97 20.54 19.34
N HIS A 319 9.11 19.43 18.60
CA HIS A 319 9.55 18.13 19.15
C HIS A 319 11.05 17.86 18.98
N LEU A 320 11.65 18.20 17.83
CA LEU A 320 13.02 17.79 17.51
C LEU A 320 14.07 18.90 17.72
N SER A 321 13.66 20.18 17.77
CA SER A 321 14.62 21.25 18.11
C SER A 321 14.91 21.24 19.62
N SER A 322 16.16 21.51 19.99
CA SER A 322 16.56 21.80 21.38
C SER A 322 15.84 23.03 21.95
N LEU A 323 15.41 23.95 21.09
CA LEU A 323 14.60 25.14 21.44
C LEU A 323 13.09 24.86 21.45
N GLY A 324 12.66 23.62 21.18
CA GLY A 324 11.24 23.24 21.15
C GLY A 324 10.62 23.15 22.53
N MET A 325 9.34 23.53 22.66
CA MET A 325 8.60 23.52 23.93
C MET A 325 8.57 22.12 24.59
N VAL A 326 8.53 21.05 23.79
CA VAL A 326 8.55 19.67 24.30
C VAL A 326 9.94 19.32 24.84
N ALA A 327 10.99 19.68 24.11
CA ALA A 327 12.37 19.47 24.53
C ALA A 327 12.71 20.20 25.84
N TYR A 328 12.19 21.42 26.03
CA TYR A 328 12.36 22.20 27.26
C TYR A 328 11.65 21.56 28.46
N SER A 329 10.43 21.05 28.24
CA SER A 329 9.62 20.41 29.29
C SER A 329 10.26 19.13 29.83
N GLU A 330 10.90 18.34 28.96
CA GLU A 330 11.59 17.10 29.33
C GLU A 330 12.87 17.35 30.15
N LEU A 331 13.61 18.42 29.82
CA LEU A 331 14.82 18.82 30.57
C LEU A 331 14.48 19.33 31.99
N HIS A 332 13.41 20.11 32.14
CA HIS A 332 12.99 20.63 33.45
C HIS A 332 12.42 19.55 34.38
N GLN A 333 11.78 18.50 33.84
CA GLN A 333 11.33 17.36 34.66
C GLN A 333 12.48 16.58 35.30
N LEU A 334 13.64 16.51 34.64
CA LEU A 334 14.83 15.86 35.21
C LEU A 334 15.45 16.67 36.38
N GLY A 335 15.37 18.01 36.32
CA GLY A 335 15.87 18.89 37.39
C GLY A 335 15.01 18.92 38.67
N SER A 336 13.76 18.47 38.60
CA SER A 336 12.79 18.58 39.71
C SER A 336 12.78 17.38 40.68
N THR A 337 13.65 16.37 40.50
CA THR A 337 13.60 15.14 41.30
C THR A 337 14.43 15.16 42.59
N THR A 338 15.25 16.20 42.80
CA THR A 338 16.00 16.44 44.05
C THR A 338 15.25 17.43 44.95
N GLY A 339 14.14 17.00 45.54
CA GLY A 339 13.29 17.87 46.36
C GLY A 339 12.35 17.10 47.29
N ASP A 340 12.85 16.83 48.49
CA ASP A 340 12.09 16.66 49.74
C ASP A 340 10.93 15.64 49.78
N LYS A 341 11.21 14.45 50.32
CA LYS A 341 10.20 13.57 50.94
C LYS A 341 10.31 13.62 52.47
N SER A 342 10.07 14.79 53.05
CA SER A 342 9.76 14.95 54.46
C SER A 342 8.39 15.59 54.65
N SER A 343 7.70 15.23 55.74
CA SER A 343 6.27 15.47 56.02
C SER A 343 5.28 14.71 55.09
N GLY A 344 4.12 14.24 55.55
CA GLY A 344 3.62 14.16 56.93
C GLY A 344 2.53 13.08 57.03
N LYS A 345 2.70 12.12 57.95
CA LYS A 345 1.81 10.96 58.13
C LYS A 345 0.56 11.35 58.93
N PHE A 346 -0.37 12.09 58.33
CA PHE A 346 -1.59 12.52 59.01
C PHE A 346 -2.66 11.42 59.03
N THR A 347 -2.63 10.58 60.05
CA THR A 347 -3.63 9.52 60.29
C THR A 347 -4.95 10.11 60.84
N GLY A 348 -5.73 10.76 59.97
CA GLY A 348 -7.06 11.30 60.28
C GLY A 348 -8.14 10.21 60.31
N GLY A 349 -8.22 9.43 61.39
CA GLY A 349 -9.26 8.40 61.55
C GLY A 349 -10.65 9.00 61.76
N ARG A 350 -11.55 8.86 60.76
CA ARG A 350 -12.96 9.25 60.90
C ARG A 350 -13.87 8.03 60.96
N LYS A 351 -14.04 7.48 62.17
CA LYS A 351 -15.10 6.48 62.45
C LYS A 351 -16.45 7.09 62.07
N LYS A 352 -17.19 6.42 61.18
CA LYS A 352 -18.58 6.75 60.85
C LYS A 352 -19.47 5.68 61.50
N SER A 353 -19.98 5.97 62.69
CA SER A 353 -20.99 5.13 63.33
C SER A 353 -22.24 5.08 62.46
N ARG A 354 -22.71 3.86 62.19
CA ARG A 354 -24.00 3.62 61.52
C ARG A 354 -25.04 3.50 62.63
N PHE A 355 -25.94 4.46 62.72
CA PHE A 355 -27.11 4.36 63.59
C PHE A 355 -28.14 3.50 62.87
N GLU A 356 -28.50 2.36 63.45
CA GLU A 356 -29.72 1.65 63.08
C GLU A 356 -30.89 2.35 63.78
N SER A 357 -31.99 2.52 63.06
CA SER A 357 -33.29 2.80 63.69
C SER A 357 -34.32 1.95 62.99
N SER A 358 -34.93 1.05 63.76
CA SER A 358 -36.16 0.37 63.37
C SER A 358 -37.29 1.38 63.22
N GLY A 359 -38.25 1.03 62.35
CA GLY A 359 -39.47 1.77 62.05
C GLY A 359 -40.27 1.00 61.02
#